data_AF-A0A1P8UWJ7-F1
#
_entry.id   AF-A0A1P8UWJ7-F1
#
_cell.length_a   1.000
_cell.length_b   1.000
_cell.length_c   1.000
_cell.angle_alpha   90.00
_cell.angle_beta   90.00
_cell.angle_gamma   90.00
#
_symmetry.space_group_name_H-M   'P 1'
#
loop_
_entity.id
_entity.type
_entity.pdbx_description
1 polymer ?
#
loop_
_entity_poly.entity_id
_entity_poly.type
_entity_poly.pdbx_seq_one_letter_code
_entity_poly.pdbx_strand_id
1 'polypeptide(L)'
;MLGLVSAALLVGCATGGPVRLAADTTLYITRHGDRSGADELLNDRGQARALALVAALEGEPLDAIYSPGIQRNLDTAAPLSQARGLTIERRPQEAPTARLASEAAGRAAIWVGNKGNIAEIWEVLGLPEPAPLEYGDLAVVRTDAQGRVSVARRRY
;
A
#
# COMPACT_ATOMS: atom_id res chain seq x y z
N MET A 1 46.91 -40.31 18.83
CA MET A 1 46.93 -38.98 18.20
C MET A 1 45.56 -38.70 17.60
N LEU A 2 45.02 -37.53 17.96
CA LEU A 2 43.98 -36.72 17.31
C LEU A 2 42.91 -37.42 16.43
N GLY A 3 41.68 -37.48 16.94
CA GLY A 3 40.48 -37.48 16.10
C GLY A 3 40.04 -36.03 15.87
N LEU A 4 40.12 -35.55 14.63
CA LEU A 4 39.49 -34.29 14.22
C LEU A 4 38.02 -34.60 13.87
N VAL A 5 37.10 -34.10 14.69
CA VAL A 5 35.68 -34.02 14.33
C VAL A 5 35.46 -32.64 13.72
N SER A 6 35.38 -32.58 12.38
CA SER A 6 35.00 -31.38 11.67
C SER A 6 33.51 -31.13 11.83
N ALA A 7 33.14 -30.16 12.66
CA ALA A 7 31.78 -29.64 12.73
C ALA A 7 31.53 -28.72 11.52
N ALA A 8 30.74 -29.19 10.55
CA ALA A 8 30.26 -28.37 9.45
C ALA A 8 29.18 -27.40 9.98
N LEU A 9 29.51 -26.10 10.01
CA LEU A 9 28.55 -25.03 10.26
C LEU A 9 27.67 -24.87 9.01
N LEU A 10 26.44 -25.36 9.07
CA LEU A 10 25.41 -25.04 8.09
C LEU A 10 24.94 -23.59 8.32
N VAL A 11 25.49 -22.66 7.54
CA VAL A 11 24.92 -21.31 7.39
C VAL A 11 23.65 -21.45 6.55
N GLY A 12 22.51 -21.59 7.21
CA GLY A 12 21.21 -21.52 6.57
C GLY A 12 20.92 -20.09 6.15
N CYS A 13 20.90 -19.82 4.84
CA CYS A 13 20.32 -18.59 4.30
C CYS A 13 18.85 -18.54 4.73
N ALA A 14 18.51 -17.68 5.68
CA ALA A 14 17.13 -17.43 6.04
C ALA A 14 16.41 -16.83 4.82
N THR A 15 15.70 -17.67 4.07
CA THR A 15 14.68 -17.21 3.13
C THR A 15 13.66 -16.42 3.94
N GLY A 16 13.53 -15.13 3.61
CA GLY A 16 12.79 -14.14 4.38
C GLY A 16 11.43 -14.66 4.86
N GLY A 17 11.16 -14.45 6.15
CA GLY A 17 9.86 -14.73 6.73
C GLY A 17 8.73 -14.00 6.00
N PRO A 18 7.48 -14.35 6.27
CA PRO A 18 6.35 -13.74 5.60
C PRO A 18 6.33 -12.24 5.89
N VAL A 19 6.01 -11.42 4.89
CA VAL A 19 6.00 -9.95 5.04
C VAL A 19 4.96 -9.57 6.10
N ARG A 20 5.33 -8.64 6.99
CA ARG A 20 4.48 -8.11 8.06
C ARG A 20 4.60 -6.60 8.08
N LEU A 21 3.51 -5.92 8.43
CA LEU A 21 3.56 -4.51 8.80
C LEU A 21 4.19 -4.38 10.19
N ALA A 22 5.04 -3.37 10.38
CA ALA A 22 5.57 -3.04 11.70
C ALA A 22 4.44 -2.62 12.64
N ALA A 23 4.67 -2.62 13.95
CA ALA A 23 3.74 -2.04 14.92
C ALA A 23 3.45 -0.56 14.60
N ASP A 24 2.29 -0.07 15.05
CA ASP A 24 1.88 1.34 14.93
C ASP A 24 1.95 1.88 13.48
N THR A 25 1.63 1.02 12.50
CA THR A 25 1.62 1.36 11.07
C THR A 25 0.20 1.50 10.58
N THR A 26 -0.07 2.52 9.76
CA THR A 26 -1.34 2.66 9.05
C THR A 26 -1.10 2.66 7.54
N LEU A 27 -1.74 1.73 6.83
CA LEU A 27 -1.78 1.73 5.37
C LEU A 27 -3.20 2.04 4.89
N TYR A 28 -3.33 3.15 4.17
CA TYR A 28 -4.50 3.44 3.35
C TYR A 28 -4.28 2.81 1.98
N ILE A 29 -5.21 2.00 1.51
CA ILE A 29 -5.12 1.33 0.21
C ILE A 29 -6.36 1.69 -0.60
N THR A 30 -6.15 2.25 -1.79
CA THR A 30 -7.23 2.55 -2.72
C THR A 30 -6.79 2.34 -4.16
N ARG A 31 -7.75 2.05 -5.02
CA ARG A 31 -7.53 1.98 -6.47
C ARG A 31 -7.58 3.39 -7.07
N HIS A 32 -6.85 3.60 -8.17
CA HIS A 32 -7.03 4.78 -9.01
C HIS A 32 -8.52 5.03 -9.34
N GLY A 33 -8.89 6.28 -9.63
CA GLY A 33 -10.25 6.66 -9.96
C GLY A 33 -10.77 6.10 -11.28
N ASP A 34 -12.07 6.27 -11.52
CA ASP A 34 -12.74 5.85 -12.74
C ASP A 34 -12.03 6.40 -14.00
N ARG A 35 -11.96 5.57 -15.04
CA ARG A 35 -11.24 5.87 -16.28
C ARG A 35 -12.04 5.49 -17.51
N SER A 36 -11.69 6.08 -18.64
CA SER A 36 -12.25 5.72 -19.95
C SER A 36 -11.26 6.02 -21.08
N GLY A 37 -11.62 5.63 -22.31
CA GLY A 37 -10.80 5.88 -23.50
C GLY A 37 -9.60 4.93 -23.63
N ALA A 38 -8.93 5.02 -24.78
CA ALA A 38 -7.79 4.15 -25.11
C ALA A 38 -6.59 4.38 -24.19
N ASP A 39 -6.36 5.63 -23.79
CA ASP A 39 -5.24 6.01 -22.91
C ASP A 39 -5.51 5.69 -21.43
N GLU A 40 -6.70 5.18 -21.10
CA GLU A 40 -7.08 4.79 -19.75
C GLU A 40 -6.94 5.90 -18.68
N LEU A 41 -7.06 7.16 -19.11
CA LEU A 41 -7.00 8.34 -18.23
C LEU A 41 -8.26 8.47 -17.38
N LEU A 42 -8.16 9.25 -16.30
CA LEU A 42 -9.33 9.56 -15.47
C LEU A 42 -10.39 10.27 -16.29
N ASN A 43 -11.64 9.83 -16.13
CA ASN A 43 -12.81 10.56 -16.62
C ASN A 43 -13.35 11.49 -15.54
N ASP A 44 -14.43 12.22 -15.83
CA ASP A 44 -15.03 13.18 -14.88
C ASP A 44 -15.37 12.56 -13.53
N ARG A 45 -15.85 11.30 -13.50
CA ARG A 45 -16.14 10.58 -12.25
C ARG A 45 -14.86 10.26 -11.50
N GLY A 46 -13.79 9.89 -12.22
CA GLY A 46 -12.47 9.63 -11.63
C GLY A 46 -11.83 10.88 -11.06
N GLN A 47 -11.96 12.01 -11.74
CA GLN A 47 -11.51 13.32 -11.26
C GLN A 47 -12.27 13.74 -9.99
N ALA A 48 -13.61 13.61 -10.00
CA ALA A 48 -14.43 13.87 -8.82
C ALA A 48 -14.05 12.96 -7.64
N ARG A 49 -13.75 11.69 -7.91
CA ARG A 49 -13.26 10.73 -6.92
C ARG A 49 -11.90 11.11 -6.36
N ALA A 50 -10.96 11.54 -7.21
CA ALA A 50 -9.65 12.02 -6.77
C ALA A 50 -9.78 13.21 -5.80
N LEU A 51 -10.73 14.11 -6.02
CA LEU A 51 -11.06 15.19 -5.09
C LEU A 51 -11.69 14.66 -3.79
N ALA A 52 -12.63 13.72 -3.88
CA ALA A 52 -13.30 13.13 -2.72
C ALA A 52 -12.34 12.36 -1.80
N LEU A 53 -11.22 11.83 -2.32
CA LEU A 53 -10.18 11.20 -1.52
C LEU A 53 -9.58 12.15 -0.47
N VAL A 54 -9.51 13.45 -0.77
CA VAL A 54 -9.01 14.47 0.17
C VAL A 54 -9.90 14.52 1.41
N ALA A 55 -11.23 14.59 1.20
CA ALA A 55 -12.20 14.59 2.29
C ALA A 55 -12.22 13.25 3.04
N ALA A 56 -12.06 12.12 2.33
CA ALA A 56 -12.06 10.78 2.91
C ALA A 56 -10.90 10.54 3.90
N LEU A 57 -9.81 11.31 3.76
CA LEU A 57 -8.65 11.27 4.64
C LEU A 57 -8.50 12.54 5.49
N GLU A 58 -9.52 13.40 5.56
CA GLU A 58 -9.48 14.58 6.41
C GLU A 58 -9.32 14.18 7.89
N GLY A 59 -8.47 14.90 8.63
CA GLY A 59 -8.14 14.58 10.03
C GLY A 59 -7.35 13.28 10.27
N GLU A 60 -7.14 12.44 9.26
CA GLU A 60 -6.33 11.22 9.35
C GLU A 60 -4.83 11.54 9.21
N PRO A 61 -3.95 10.88 9.98
CA PRO A 61 -2.51 11.01 9.81
C PRO A 61 -2.09 10.50 8.43
N LEU A 62 -1.15 11.19 7.78
CA LEU A 62 -0.58 10.75 6.53
C LEU A 62 0.81 11.33 6.35
N ASP A 63 1.80 10.45 6.24
CA ASP A 63 3.23 10.82 6.16
C ASP A 63 3.81 10.58 4.75
N ALA A 64 3.18 9.73 3.95
CA ALA A 64 3.61 9.49 2.56
C ALA A 64 2.48 9.05 1.63
N ILE A 65 2.69 9.35 0.34
CA ILE A 65 1.81 8.98 -0.77
C ILE A 65 2.63 8.16 -1.76
N TYR A 66 2.28 6.89 -1.92
CA TYR A 66 2.89 5.97 -2.88
C TYR A 66 1.95 5.66 -4.03
N SER A 67 2.52 5.57 -5.22
CA SER A 67 1.78 5.25 -6.44
C SER A 67 2.73 4.65 -7.49
N PRO A 68 2.25 3.78 -8.39
CA PRO A 68 2.98 3.52 -9.61
C PRO A 68 3.06 4.77 -10.49
N GLY A 69 4.03 4.78 -11.40
CA GLY A 69 4.25 5.88 -12.36
C GLY A 69 3.21 5.96 -13.48
N ILE A 70 2.01 5.41 -13.30
CA ILE A 70 0.95 5.37 -14.30
C ILE A 70 0.06 6.61 -14.12
N GLN A 71 -0.23 7.32 -15.22
CA GLN A 71 -0.89 8.63 -15.18
C GLN A 71 -2.18 8.64 -14.36
N ARG A 72 -3.11 7.69 -14.59
CA ARG A 72 -4.37 7.60 -13.83
C ARG A 72 -4.16 7.45 -12.31
N ASN A 73 -3.10 6.78 -11.88
CA ASN A 73 -2.78 6.63 -10.46
C ASN A 73 -2.25 7.95 -9.89
N LEU A 74 -1.33 8.59 -10.62
CA LEU A 74 -0.78 9.89 -10.26
C LEU A 74 -1.87 10.97 -10.20
N ASP A 75 -2.77 11.01 -11.18
CA ASP A 75 -3.90 11.96 -11.22
C ASP A 75 -4.89 11.73 -10.08
N THR A 76 -5.06 10.46 -9.65
CA THR A 76 -5.90 10.15 -8.49
C THR A 76 -5.27 10.66 -7.19
N ALA A 77 -3.95 10.55 -7.07
CA ALA A 77 -3.20 10.97 -5.88
C ALA A 77 -2.94 12.49 -5.83
N ALA A 78 -2.99 13.18 -6.99
CA ALA A 78 -2.58 14.57 -7.11
C ALA A 78 -3.35 15.55 -6.20
N PRO A 79 -4.69 15.50 -6.08
CA PRO A 79 -5.40 16.39 -5.17
C PRO A 79 -5.00 16.21 -3.70
N LEU A 80 -4.84 14.95 -3.26
CA LEU A 80 -4.39 14.64 -1.90
C LEU A 80 -2.96 15.13 -1.65
N SER A 81 -2.07 14.92 -2.62
CA SER A 81 -0.69 15.43 -2.58
C SER A 81 -0.66 16.95 -2.40
N GLN A 82 -1.45 17.68 -3.18
CA GLN A 82 -1.56 19.14 -3.06
C GLN A 82 -2.13 19.56 -1.71
N ALA A 83 -3.22 18.94 -1.26
CA ALA A 83 -3.88 19.28 0.00
C ALA A 83 -3.02 18.99 1.24
N ARG A 84 -2.11 18.01 1.16
CA ARG A 84 -1.22 17.60 2.26
C ARG A 84 0.18 18.20 2.17
N GLY A 85 0.55 18.82 1.05
CA GLY A 85 1.91 19.27 0.80
C GLY A 85 2.93 18.12 0.74
N LEU A 86 2.48 16.90 0.38
CA LEU A 86 3.30 15.70 0.30
C LEU A 86 3.58 15.34 -1.16
N THR A 87 4.81 14.96 -1.47
CA THR A 87 5.18 14.48 -2.81
C THR A 87 4.61 13.08 -3.05
N ILE A 88 4.18 12.81 -4.29
CA ILE A 88 3.85 11.44 -4.73
C ILE A 88 5.15 10.68 -4.99
N GLU A 89 5.46 9.72 -4.14
CA GLU A 89 6.62 8.85 -4.27
C GLU A 89 6.32 7.68 -5.21
N ARG A 90 6.92 7.74 -6.40
CA ARG A 90 6.74 6.71 -7.43
C ARG A 90 7.45 5.43 -7.03
N ARG A 91 6.75 4.29 -7.12
CA ARG A 91 7.27 2.94 -6.88
C ARG A 91 6.90 2.01 -8.03
N PRO A 92 7.67 0.95 -8.30
CA PRO A 92 7.25 -0.11 -9.21
C PRO A 92 5.90 -0.69 -8.80
N GLN A 93 5.10 -1.12 -9.77
CA GLN A 93 3.79 -1.72 -9.49
C GLN A 93 3.90 -3.22 -9.21
N GLU A 94 5.04 -3.81 -9.54
CA GLU A 94 5.34 -5.23 -9.41
C GLU A 94 5.80 -5.54 -7.98
N ALA A 95 5.13 -6.48 -7.32
CA ALA A 95 5.43 -6.92 -5.95
C ALA A 95 5.72 -5.77 -4.95
N PRO A 96 4.87 -4.72 -4.85
CA PRO A 96 5.13 -3.57 -4.00
C PRO A 96 5.19 -3.90 -2.50
N THR A 97 4.59 -4.99 -2.05
CA THR A 97 4.28 -5.23 -0.63
C THR A 97 5.47 -5.16 0.30
N ALA A 98 6.58 -5.84 -0.02
CA ALA A 98 7.75 -5.87 0.87
C ALA A 98 8.35 -4.47 1.06
N ARG A 99 8.46 -3.71 -0.03
CA ARG A 99 8.94 -2.33 0.03
C ARG A 99 7.93 -1.43 0.74
N LEU A 100 6.64 -1.54 0.43
CA LEU A 100 5.59 -0.75 1.06
C LEU A 100 5.56 -0.97 2.58
N ALA A 101 5.63 -2.22 3.03
CA ALA A 101 5.67 -2.57 4.45
C ALA A 101 6.92 -2.01 5.14
N SER A 102 8.10 -2.12 4.50
CA SER A 102 9.34 -1.57 5.04
C SER A 102 9.34 -0.05 5.09
N GLU A 103 8.88 0.61 4.03
CA GLU A 103 8.88 2.06 3.94
C GLU A 103 7.85 2.64 4.92
N ALA A 104 6.65 2.06 5.02
CA ALA A 104 5.59 2.55 5.90
C ALA A 104 5.77 2.20 7.40
N ALA A 105 6.84 1.51 7.79
CA ALA A 105 7.02 1.04 9.15
C ALA A 105 6.90 2.17 10.21
N GLY A 106 5.96 2.01 11.14
CA GLY A 106 5.71 2.93 12.25
C GLY A 106 5.10 4.27 11.84
N ARG A 107 4.54 4.36 10.63
CA ARG A 107 3.95 5.60 10.10
C ARG A 107 2.66 5.36 9.32
N ALA A 108 2.01 6.43 8.89
CA ALA A 108 0.83 6.39 8.06
C ALA A 108 1.18 6.66 6.58
N ALA A 109 0.79 5.76 5.67
CA ALA A 109 1.02 5.95 4.24
C ALA A 109 -0.17 5.49 3.40
N ILE A 110 -0.34 6.09 2.22
CA ILE A 110 -1.32 5.64 1.23
C ILE A 110 -0.66 4.98 0.02
N TRP A 111 -1.24 3.89 -0.46
CA TRP A 111 -0.98 3.31 -1.78
C TRP A 111 -2.18 3.58 -2.71
N VAL A 112 -1.94 4.31 -3.79
CA VAL A 112 -2.93 4.56 -4.86
C VAL A 112 -2.65 3.64 -6.04
N GLY A 113 -3.30 2.48 -6.07
CA GLY A 113 -2.91 1.33 -6.90
C GLY A 113 -3.85 0.94 -8.03
N ASN A 114 -3.58 -0.22 -8.60
CA ASN A 114 -4.35 -0.94 -9.61
C ASN A 114 -4.80 -2.28 -9.01
N LYS A 115 -5.78 -2.94 -9.65
CA LYS A 115 -6.33 -4.20 -9.12
C LYS A 115 -5.27 -5.26 -8.78
N GLY A 116 -4.28 -5.45 -9.66
CA GLY A 116 -3.24 -6.46 -9.50
C GLY A 116 -2.35 -6.24 -8.27
N ASN A 117 -1.78 -5.05 -8.10
CA ASN A 117 -0.94 -4.74 -6.94
C ASN A 117 -1.73 -4.65 -5.64
N ILE A 118 -2.99 -4.20 -5.68
CA ILE A 118 -3.84 -4.21 -4.48
C ILE A 118 -4.14 -5.65 -4.05
N ALA A 119 -4.43 -6.55 -5.00
CA ALA A 119 -4.62 -7.97 -4.71
C ALA A 119 -3.35 -8.62 -4.13
N GLU A 120 -2.18 -8.33 -4.70
CA GLU A 120 -0.90 -8.84 -4.20
C GLU A 120 -0.59 -8.33 -2.78
N ILE A 121 -0.80 -7.03 -2.51
CA ILE A 121 -0.69 -6.47 -1.14
C ILE A 121 -1.58 -7.23 -0.17
N TRP A 122 -2.82 -7.52 -0.58
CA TRP A 122 -3.77 -8.23 0.25
C TRP A 122 -3.34 -9.66 0.57
N GLU A 123 -2.88 -10.38 -0.46
CA GLU A 123 -2.43 -11.76 -0.36
C GLU A 123 -1.15 -11.88 0.49
N VAL A 124 -0.13 -11.08 0.18
CA VAL A 124 1.19 -11.18 0.82
C VAL A 124 1.14 -10.75 2.30
N LEU A 125 0.30 -9.76 2.64
CA LEU A 125 0.07 -9.38 4.03
C LEU A 125 -0.91 -10.32 4.76
N GLY A 126 -1.57 -11.23 4.05
CA GLY A 126 -2.56 -12.15 4.63
C GLY A 126 -3.76 -11.41 5.23
N LEU A 127 -4.23 -10.35 4.58
CA LEU A 127 -5.33 -9.53 5.08
C LEU A 127 -6.68 -10.25 4.92
N PRO A 128 -7.61 -10.06 5.88
CA PRO A 128 -8.91 -10.70 5.82
C PRO A 128 -9.78 -10.13 4.69
N GLU A 129 -10.80 -10.90 4.30
CA GLU A 129 -11.77 -10.56 3.25
C GLU A 129 -11.14 -10.33 1.86
N PRO A 130 -11.92 -10.17 0.78
CA PRO A 130 -11.36 -9.79 -0.52
C PRO A 130 -10.75 -8.39 -0.54
N ALA A 131 -9.75 -8.19 -1.41
CA ALA A 131 -9.09 -6.90 -1.60
C ALA A 131 -10.07 -5.79 -2.09
N PRO A 132 -9.85 -4.51 -1.74
CA PRO A 132 -10.69 -3.38 -2.16
C PRO A 132 -10.45 -3.00 -3.63
N LEU A 133 -11.07 -3.73 -4.56
CA LEU A 133 -10.77 -3.62 -6.00
C LEU A 133 -11.72 -2.68 -6.76
N GLU A 134 -12.79 -2.22 -6.13
CA GLU A 134 -13.78 -1.35 -6.78
C GLU A 134 -13.37 0.13 -6.69
N TYR A 135 -13.84 0.91 -7.67
CA TYR A 135 -13.60 2.36 -7.65
C TYR A 135 -14.28 2.98 -6.42
N GLY A 136 -13.50 3.77 -5.68
CA GLY A 136 -13.96 4.43 -4.46
C GLY A 136 -13.85 3.59 -3.21
N ASP A 137 -13.36 2.34 -3.29
CA ASP A 137 -13.01 1.61 -2.07
C ASP A 137 -11.79 2.26 -1.41
N LEU A 138 -11.86 2.41 -0.09
CA LEU A 138 -10.74 2.78 0.76
C LEU A 138 -10.64 1.76 1.89
N ALA A 139 -9.58 0.95 1.88
CA ALA A 139 -9.23 0.14 3.03
C ALA A 139 -8.25 0.89 3.93
N VAL A 140 -8.45 0.78 5.23
CA VAL A 140 -7.52 1.29 6.25
C VAL A 140 -7.02 0.13 7.08
N VAL A 141 -5.79 -0.28 6.81
CA VAL A 141 -5.11 -1.38 7.50
C VAL A 141 -4.28 -0.77 8.62
N ARG A 142 -4.47 -1.21 9.86
CA ARG A 142 -3.74 -0.72 11.02
C ARG A 142 -3.11 -1.86 11.79
N THR A 143 -1.87 -1.67 12.22
CA THR A 143 -1.23 -2.48 13.25
C THR A 143 -1.17 -1.72 14.56
N ASP A 144 -1.56 -2.37 15.66
CA ASP A 144 -1.34 -1.81 17.00
C ASP A 144 0.10 -2.02 17.49
N ALA A 145 0.41 -1.51 18.69
CA ALA A 145 1.71 -1.67 19.34
C ALA A 145 2.13 -3.13 19.58
N GLN A 146 1.18 -4.08 19.50
CA GLN A 146 1.43 -5.52 19.61
C GLN A 146 1.52 -6.21 18.22
N GLY A 147 1.44 -5.44 17.14
CA GLY A 147 1.47 -5.93 15.77
C GLY A 147 0.17 -6.61 15.32
N ARG A 148 -0.94 -6.46 16.06
CA ARG A 148 -2.23 -7.01 15.64
C ARG A 148 -2.82 -6.16 14.53
N VAL A 149 -3.21 -6.82 13.45
CA VAL A 149 -3.78 -6.17 12.27
C VAL A 149 -5.29 -6.01 12.43
N SER A 150 -5.79 -4.84 12.07
CA SER A 150 -7.21 -4.55 11.86
C SER A 150 -7.41 -3.91 10.49
N VAL A 151 -8.56 -4.16 9.87
CA VAL A 151 -8.93 -3.58 8.57
C VAL A 151 -10.28 -2.90 8.72
N ALA A 152 -10.33 -1.60 8.44
CA ALA A 152 -11.58 -0.86 8.30
C ALA A 152 -11.86 -0.57 6.81
N ARG A 153 -13.13 -0.65 6.41
CA ARG A 153 -13.58 -0.35 5.05
C ARG A 153 -14.33 0.97 5.03
N ARG A 154 -14.02 1.81 4.05
CA ARG A 154 -14.71 3.06 3.75
C ARG A 154 -14.95 3.15 2.25
N ARG A 155 -15.86 4.05 1.86
CA ARG A 155 -16.05 4.44 0.47
C ARG A 155 -16.12 5.96 0.37
N TYR A 156 -15.71 6.47 -0.79
CA TYR A 156 -15.76 7.87 -1.17
C TYR A 156 -16.18 8.01 -2.63
#